data_AF-A0A7X2MTV8-F1
#
_entry.id   AF-A0A7X2MTV8-F1
#
_cell.length_a   1.000
_cell.length_b   1.000
_cell.length_c   1.000
_cell.angle_alpha   90.00
_cell.angle_beta   90.00
_cell.angle_gamma   90.00
#
_symmetry.space_group_name_H-M   'P 1'
#
loop_
_entity.id
_entity.type
_entity.pdbx_description
1 polymer ?
#
loop_
_entity_poly.entity_id
_entity_poly.type
_entity_poly.pdbx_seq_one_letter_code
_entity_poly.pdbx_strand_id
1 'polypeptide(L)'
;KAETVREARAEVLVLMQPETLQMIIEGSHHKGVVFATARIAGIQAAKRTWELIPLCHPLMLSKVEVNLEAEPDHSRVRITTLCRLTGKTGVEMEALTAASVAALTIYDMCKA
;
A
#
# COMPACT_ATOMS: atom_id res chain seq x y z
N LYS A 1 -4.25 -17.25 22.95
CA LYS A 1 -5.44 -17.16 22.07
C LYS A 1 -5.36 -18.27 21.02
N ALA A 2 -6.51 -18.78 20.56
CA ALA A 2 -6.57 -19.77 19.47
C ALA A 2 -6.09 -19.14 18.15
N GLU A 3 -5.60 -19.99 17.24
CA GLU A 3 -5.26 -19.57 15.89
C GLU A 3 -6.50 -19.59 15.00
N THR A 4 -6.73 -18.49 14.30
CA THR A 4 -7.85 -18.32 13.40
C THR A 4 -7.36 -17.65 12.13
N VAL A 5 -8.09 -17.81 11.02
CA VAL A 5 -7.89 -16.96 9.84
C VAL A 5 -8.21 -15.52 10.25
N ARG A 6 -7.31 -14.60 9.91
CA ARG A 6 -7.42 -13.18 10.20
C ARG A 6 -7.15 -12.41 8.91
N GLU A 7 -7.98 -11.42 8.67
CA GLU A 7 -7.95 -10.59 7.48
C GLU A 7 -8.15 -9.14 7.91
N ALA A 8 -7.40 -8.22 7.30
CA ALA A 8 -7.62 -6.79 7.44
C ALA A 8 -7.48 -6.11 6.07
N ARG A 9 -8.26 -5.04 5.90
CA ARG A 9 -8.23 -4.18 4.72
C ARG A 9 -8.02 -2.74 5.16
N ALA A 10 -7.26 -1.98 4.37
CA ALA A 10 -7.08 -0.55 4.58
C ALA A 10 -7.17 0.19 3.24
N GLU A 11 -7.49 1.47 3.30
CA GLU A 11 -7.41 2.37 2.15
C GLU A 11 -6.61 3.62 2.49
N VAL A 12 -6.00 4.21 1.46
CA VAL A 12 -5.42 5.56 1.53
C VAL A 12 -5.62 6.25 0.18
N LEU A 13 -5.72 7.58 0.23
CA LEU A 13 -5.89 8.43 -0.94
C LEU A 13 -4.67 9.33 -1.09
N VAL A 14 -4.10 9.37 -2.30
CA VAL A 14 -3.04 10.33 -2.65
C VAL A 14 -3.65 11.39 -3.54
N LEU A 15 -3.92 12.56 -2.98
CA LEU A 15 -4.40 13.73 -3.71
C LEU A 15 -3.24 14.38 -4.47
N MET A 16 -3.48 14.81 -5.71
CA MET A 16 -2.47 15.46 -6.56
C MET A 16 -3.13 16.40 -7.57
N GLN A 17 -2.32 17.13 -8.34
CA GLN A 17 -2.84 17.93 -9.45
C GLN A 17 -3.33 17.00 -10.59
N PRO A 18 -4.34 17.41 -11.39
CA PRO A 18 -4.80 16.63 -12.54
C PRO A 18 -3.69 16.26 -13.51
N GLU A 19 -2.73 17.17 -13.75
CA GLU A 19 -1.60 16.96 -14.66
C GLU A 19 -0.66 15.88 -14.13
N THR A 20 -0.41 15.86 -12.81
CA THR A 20 0.39 14.82 -12.15
C THR A 20 -0.28 13.45 -12.31
N LEU A 21 -1.60 13.38 -12.12
CA LEU A 21 -2.34 12.13 -12.29
C LEU A 21 -2.31 11.65 -13.74
N GLN A 22 -2.43 12.57 -14.70
CA GLN A 22 -2.35 12.25 -16.12
C GLN A 22 -0.98 11.65 -16.50
N MET A 23 0.12 12.19 -15.97
CA MET A 23 1.46 11.60 -16.18
C MET A 23 1.58 10.17 -15.65
N ILE A 24 0.92 9.86 -14.52
CA ILE A 24 0.88 8.50 -13.97
C ILE A 24 0.11 7.56 -14.91
N ILE A 25 -1.05 7.99 -15.42
CA ILE A 25 -1.91 7.20 -16.31
C ILE A 25 -1.21 6.91 -17.64
N GLU A 26 -0.52 7.91 -18.20
CA GLU A 26 0.21 7.78 -19.47
C GLU A 26 1.50 6.94 -19.34
N GLY A 27 1.98 6.69 -18.12
CA GLY A 27 3.25 6.02 -17.88
C GLY A 27 4.47 6.83 -18.34
N SER A 28 4.30 8.13 -18.56
CA SER A 28 5.32 9.05 -19.10
C SER A 28 6.29 9.57 -18.03
N HIS A 29 6.22 9.05 -16.80
CA HIS A 29 7.07 9.51 -15.70
C HIS A 29 8.53 9.08 -15.86
N HIS A 30 9.45 10.04 -15.76
CA HIS A 30 10.90 9.83 -15.94
C HIS A 30 11.56 8.82 -14.96
N LYS A 31 10.87 8.46 -13.87
CA LYS A 31 11.32 7.48 -12.86
C LYS A 31 10.83 6.06 -13.14
N GLY A 32 10.01 5.85 -14.18
CA GLY A 32 9.45 4.54 -14.54
C GLY A 32 8.00 4.34 -14.07
N VAL A 33 7.59 3.07 -13.96
CA VAL A 33 6.17 2.69 -13.78
C VAL A 33 5.71 2.87 -12.32
N VAL A 34 5.09 4.02 -12.04
CA VAL A 34 4.68 4.46 -10.69
C VAL A 34 3.85 3.40 -9.94
N PHE A 35 2.80 2.86 -10.54
CA PHE A 35 1.92 1.89 -9.88
C PHE A 35 2.58 0.55 -9.57
N ALA A 36 3.46 0.08 -10.47
CA ALA A 36 4.19 -1.16 -10.24
C ALA A 36 5.16 -1.00 -9.05
N THR A 37 5.91 0.10 -9.02
CA THR A 37 6.84 0.41 -7.92
C THR A 37 6.10 0.54 -6.59
N ALA A 38 5.01 1.31 -6.54
CA ALA A 38 4.21 1.50 -5.33
C ALA A 38 3.58 0.19 -4.82
N ARG A 39 3.12 -0.68 -5.74
CA ARG A 39 2.59 -2.01 -5.39
C ARG A 39 3.64 -2.88 -4.70
N ILE A 40 4.84 -2.96 -5.27
CA ILE A 40 5.94 -3.75 -4.69
C ILE A 40 6.38 -3.17 -3.35
N ALA A 41 6.47 -1.84 -3.24
CA ALA A 41 6.80 -1.17 -1.99
C ALA A 41 5.78 -1.48 -0.89
N GLY A 42 4.48 -1.41 -1.18
CA GLY A 42 3.42 -1.77 -0.23
C GLY A 42 3.48 -3.25 0.19
N ILE A 43 3.73 -4.18 -0.74
CA ILE A 43 3.86 -5.61 -0.42
C ILE A 43 5.06 -5.88 0.48
N GLN A 44 6.21 -5.26 0.20
CA GLN A 44 7.40 -5.40 1.04
C GLN A 44 7.19 -4.77 2.42
N ALA A 45 6.56 -3.59 2.47
CA ALA A 45 6.25 -2.90 3.71
C ALA A 45 5.35 -3.74 4.63
N ALA A 46 4.31 -4.38 4.10
CA ALA A 46 3.45 -5.29 4.85
C ALA A 46 4.26 -6.35 5.62
N LYS A 47 5.24 -6.96 4.97
CA LYS A 47 6.08 -8.03 5.55
C LYS A 47 7.11 -7.52 6.56
N ARG A 48 7.39 -6.22 6.57
CA ARG A 48 8.35 -5.56 7.46
C ARG A 48 7.67 -4.68 8.51
N THR A 49 6.34 -4.78 8.65
CA THR A 49 5.56 -3.97 9.61
C THR A 49 6.10 -4.05 11.03
N TRP A 50 6.49 -5.26 11.47
CA TRP A 50 7.04 -5.48 12.81
C TRP A 50 8.44 -4.89 13.01
N GLU A 51 9.20 -4.64 11.94
CA GLU A 51 10.48 -3.91 12.01
C GLU A 51 10.25 -2.39 12.15
N LEU A 52 9.10 -1.90 11.65
CA LEU A 52 8.77 -0.47 11.61
C LEU A 52 7.96 -0.02 12.85
N ILE A 53 7.05 -0.87 13.34
CA ILE A 53 6.14 -0.55 14.44
C ILE A 53 6.63 -1.23 15.72
N PRO A 54 7.12 -0.48 16.74
CA PRO A 54 7.91 -1.02 17.85
C PRO A 54 7.30 -2.17 18.66
N LEU A 55 5.98 -2.27 18.73
CA LEU A 55 5.26 -3.26 19.54
C LEU A 55 4.47 -4.27 18.69
N CYS A 56 4.67 -4.28 17.37
CA CYS A 56 4.07 -5.29 16.51
C CYS A 56 4.83 -6.62 16.64
N HIS A 57 4.08 -7.71 16.56
CA HIS A 57 4.66 -9.05 16.60
C HIS A 57 5.17 -9.40 15.20
N PRO A 58 6.26 -10.19 15.07
CA PRO A 58 6.62 -10.77 13.79
C PRO A 58 5.53 -11.77 13.36
N LEU A 59 5.00 -11.58 12.14
CA LEU A 59 3.89 -12.37 11.60
C LEU A 59 4.23 -12.90 10.19
N MET A 60 3.90 -14.17 9.94
CA MET A 60 4.06 -14.80 8.63
C MET A 60 2.76 -14.59 7.81
N LEU A 61 2.75 -13.58 6.96
CA LEU A 61 1.61 -13.28 6.09
C LEU A 61 1.41 -14.36 5.02
N SER A 62 0.18 -14.86 4.91
CA SER A 62 -0.23 -15.83 3.87
C SER A 62 -0.66 -15.15 2.57
N LYS A 63 -1.13 -13.89 2.65
CA LYS A 63 -1.59 -13.11 1.51
C LYS A 63 -1.37 -11.62 1.77
N VAL A 64 -0.89 -10.92 0.73
CA VAL A 64 -0.85 -9.46 0.67
C VAL A 64 -1.33 -9.04 -0.72
N GLU A 65 -2.35 -8.19 -0.80
CA GLU A 65 -2.75 -7.50 -2.03
C GLU A 65 -2.63 -6.00 -1.82
N VAL A 66 -2.18 -5.30 -2.85
CA VAL A 66 -2.10 -3.84 -2.91
C VAL A 66 -2.63 -3.44 -4.28
N ASN A 67 -3.78 -2.79 -4.32
CA ASN A 67 -4.42 -2.32 -5.54
C ASN A 67 -4.32 -0.80 -5.62
N LEU A 68 -4.01 -0.30 -6.81
CA LEU A 68 -3.88 1.12 -7.09
C LEU A 68 -4.81 1.46 -8.24
N GLU A 69 -5.60 2.49 -8.06
CA GLU A 69 -6.59 2.95 -9.03
C GLU A 69 -6.50 4.48 -9.16
N ALA A 70 -6.35 4.96 -10.39
CA ALA A 70 -6.45 6.38 -10.68
C ALA A 70 -7.92 6.79 -10.69
N GLU A 71 -8.26 7.89 -10.04
CA GLU A 71 -9.61 8.47 -10.03
C GLU A 71 -9.56 9.90 -10.58
N PRO A 72 -9.62 10.07 -11.92
CA PRO A 72 -9.51 11.37 -12.58
C PRO A 72 -10.52 12.41 -12.09
N ASP A 73 -11.77 11.98 -11.86
CA ASP A 73 -12.85 12.85 -11.38
C ASP A 73 -12.57 13.50 -10.01
N HIS A 74 -11.62 12.94 -9.25
CA HIS A 74 -11.23 13.40 -7.92
C HIS A 74 -9.75 13.80 -7.83
N SER A 75 -9.02 13.81 -8.94
CA SER A 75 -7.57 14.08 -9.01
C SER A 75 -6.75 13.34 -7.95
N ARG A 76 -6.99 12.03 -7.83
CA ARG A 76 -6.32 11.21 -6.82
C ARG A 76 -6.01 9.79 -7.28
N VAL A 77 -5.13 9.13 -6.54
CA VAL A 77 -4.96 7.68 -6.59
C VAL A 77 -5.56 7.08 -5.33
N ARG A 78 -6.47 6.11 -5.48
CA ARG A 78 -6.94 5.26 -4.39
C ARG A 78 -6.04 4.04 -4.29
N ILE A 79 -5.56 3.76 -3.09
CA ILE A 79 -4.82 2.55 -2.78
C ILE A 79 -5.65 1.75 -1.80
N THR A 80 -5.95 0.49 -2.13
CA THR A 80 -6.59 -0.46 -1.23
C THR A 80 -5.67 -1.63 -0.97
N THR A 81 -5.58 -2.07 0.28
CA THR A 81 -4.73 -3.18 0.68
C THR A 81 -5.51 -4.25 1.40
N LEU A 82 -5.01 -5.48 1.30
CA LEU A 82 -5.53 -6.66 1.98
C LEU A 82 -4.36 -7.44 2.56
N CYS A 83 -4.39 -7.73 3.85
CA CYS A 83 -3.46 -8.66 4.48
C CYS A 83 -4.22 -9.82 5.13
N ARG A 84 -3.67 -11.03 5.04
CA ARG A 84 -4.26 -12.24 5.63
C ARG A 84 -3.22 -13.18 6.21
N LEU A 85 -3.54 -13.81 7.34
CA LEU A 85 -2.79 -14.93 7.92
C LEU A 85 -3.69 -15.88 8.71
N THR A 86 -3.12 -16.98 9.19
CA THR A 86 -3.70 -17.79 10.29
C THR A 86 -2.83 -17.59 11.53
N GLY A 87 -3.40 -17.09 12.62
CA GLY A 87 -2.61 -16.74 13.81
C GLY A 87 -3.40 -16.17 14.98
N LYS A 88 -2.69 -15.73 16.01
CA LYS A 88 -3.26 -15.31 17.33
C LYS A 88 -3.54 -13.80 17.43
N THR A 89 -2.94 -13.01 16.56
CA THR A 89 -3.00 -11.53 16.54
C THR A 89 -3.49 -11.07 15.16
N GLY A 90 -4.20 -9.93 15.13
CA GLY A 90 -4.70 -9.31 13.91
C GLY A 90 -3.60 -8.85 12.95
N VAL A 91 -4.02 -8.37 11.78
CA VAL A 91 -3.14 -7.89 10.69
C VAL A 91 -3.50 -6.47 10.23
N GLU A 92 -4.13 -5.69 11.11
CA GLU A 92 -4.55 -4.31 10.85
C GLU A 92 -3.34 -3.44 10.52
N MET A 93 -2.25 -3.62 11.25
CA MET A 93 -1.02 -2.85 11.07
C MET A 93 -0.33 -3.18 9.76
N GLU A 94 -0.35 -4.44 9.30
CA GLU A 94 0.21 -4.83 8.01
C GLU A 94 -0.57 -4.20 6.85
N ALA A 95 -1.91 -4.17 6.92
CA ALA A 95 -2.73 -3.54 5.91
C ALA A 95 -2.49 -2.01 5.84
N LEU A 96 -2.47 -1.34 7.00
CA LEU A 96 -2.22 0.10 7.11
C LEU A 96 -0.81 0.48 6.65
N THR A 97 0.20 -0.27 7.05
CA THR A 97 1.60 -0.05 6.66
C THR A 97 1.78 -0.22 5.15
N ALA A 98 1.19 -1.26 4.56
CA ALA A 98 1.21 -1.47 3.12
C ALA A 98 0.61 -0.29 2.35
N ALA A 99 -0.56 0.19 2.79
CA ALA A 99 -1.25 1.33 2.19
C ALA A 99 -0.37 2.60 2.29
N SER A 100 0.15 2.86 3.49
CA SER A 100 0.94 4.05 3.79
C SER A 100 2.22 4.11 2.96
N VAL A 101 2.99 3.02 2.89
CA VAL A 101 4.24 3.00 2.13
C VAL A 101 4.00 3.04 0.62
N ALA A 102 2.92 2.41 0.12
CA ALA A 102 2.52 2.58 -1.27
C ALA A 102 2.21 4.05 -1.59
N ALA A 103 1.47 4.75 -0.73
CA ALA A 103 1.20 6.18 -0.89
C ALA A 103 2.47 7.04 -0.86
N LEU A 104 3.37 6.80 0.11
CA LEU A 104 4.67 7.48 0.19
C LEU A 104 5.52 7.23 -1.06
N THR A 105 5.43 6.04 -1.65
CA THR A 105 6.14 5.70 -2.89
C THR A 105 5.57 6.46 -4.08
N ILE A 106 4.24 6.58 -4.21
CA ILE A 106 3.65 7.43 -5.26
C ILE A 106 4.12 8.88 -5.10
N TYR A 107 4.11 9.39 -3.87
CA TYR A 107 4.59 10.73 -3.60
C TYR A 107 6.06 10.90 -4.01
N ASP A 108 6.95 9.98 -3.61
CA ASP A 108 8.36 10.05 -4.02
C ASP A 108 8.55 10.01 -5.54
N MET A 109 7.75 9.19 -6.22
CA MET A 109 7.80 9.09 -7.66
C MET A 109 7.39 10.40 -8.34
N CYS A 110 6.38 11.11 -7.80
CA CYS A 110 5.74 12.25 -8.45
C CYS A 110 6.06 13.65 -7.86
N LYS A 111 6.86 13.75 -6.80
CA LYS A 111 7.20 15.04 -6.14
C LYS A 111 8.16 15.95 -6.92
N ALA A 112 8.48 15.62 -8.15
CA ALA A 112 9.47 16.33 -8.98
C ALA A 112 8.78 17.26 -9.98
#